data_AF-A0A943GX36-F1
#
_entry.id   AF-A0A943GX36-F1
#
_cell.length_a   1.000
_cell.length_b   1.000
_cell.length_c   1.000
_cell.angle_alpha   90.00
_cell.angle_beta   90.00
_cell.angle_gamma   90.00
#
_symmetry.space_group_name_H-M   'P 1'
#
loop_
_entity.id
_entity.type
_entity.pdbx_description
1 polymer ?
#
loop_
_entity_poly.entity_id
_entity_poly.type
_entity_poly.pdbx_seq_one_letter_code
_entity_poly.pdbx_strand_id
1 'polypeptide(L)'
;AGGSMIILLLFCTGFIGYLPIPVLTAIVISALLGATEFELIPRLWKVSRTECFIFLGAFFGVLFLGTINGVLIGIILSFTEMIIRTAKPATCFLGIQPGHKHFRDLKEGQQIHPISGVIIYRFSSNLFFANISVLQREIEAALKEDTKAVILDASGIGSMDITAADRLNLLSESLKEKGIRFYVTEHISGLNTQMRKLGLGHLIENGNVRRTIHIALKDIGYNRPYPLEGGVENIERSASRKRADNRVQEFVWAFGADAEAEMERQIIRQIEHLKETKDVEELLHGSWSHMDEWDMDEWLEHLEEHLKEIVNISGKDEQTLALRIEQHRQEIHERIAKEHPELAERFRERKHVLDEHLKERHPEVFTLIEKLREREQ
;
A
#
# COMPACT_ATOMS: atom_id res chain seq x y z
N ALA A 1 -40.21 29.83 14.31
CA ALA A 1 -40.60 28.95 13.20
C ALA A 1 -42.03 28.44 13.34
N GLY A 2 -42.38 27.68 14.40
CA GLY A 2 -43.75 27.15 14.58
C GLY A 2 -44.84 28.22 14.75
N GLY A 3 -44.66 29.19 15.66
CA GLY A 3 -45.65 30.25 15.90
C GLY A 3 -45.89 31.18 14.70
N SER A 4 -44.82 31.54 13.97
CA SER A 4 -44.91 32.31 12.72
C SER A 4 -45.67 31.55 11.62
N MET A 5 -45.54 30.22 11.56
CA MET A 5 -46.28 29.38 10.61
C MET A 5 -47.77 29.30 10.95
N ILE A 6 -48.11 29.24 12.24
CA ILE A 6 -49.52 29.27 12.70
C ILE A 6 -50.20 30.60 12.33
N ILE A 7 -49.52 31.73 12.55
CA ILE A 7 -50.05 33.06 12.19
C ILE A 7 -50.28 33.17 10.67
N LEU A 8 -49.32 32.74 9.86
CA LEU A 8 -49.45 32.72 8.39
C LEU A 8 -50.62 31.84 7.92
N LEU A 9 -50.80 30.65 8.50
CA LEU A 9 -51.90 29.74 8.12
C LEU A 9 -53.28 30.24 8.59
N LEU A 10 -53.37 30.99 9.70
CA LEU A 10 -54.65 31.52 10.17
C LEU A 10 -55.06 32.79 9.41
N PHE A 11 -54.11 33.66 9.04
CA PHE A 11 -54.42 34.99 8.50
C PHE A 11 -54.06 35.19 7.01
N CYS A 12 -53.18 34.37 6.44
CA CYS A 12 -52.66 34.57 5.07
C CYS A 12 -52.96 33.43 4.09
N THR A 13 -53.70 32.39 4.50
CA THR A 13 -54.03 31.24 3.62
C THR A 13 -54.76 31.65 2.35
N GLY A 14 -55.61 32.68 2.40
CA GLY A 14 -56.28 33.22 1.22
C GLY A 14 -55.29 33.79 0.18
N PHE A 15 -54.17 34.36 0.60
CA PHE A 15 -53.14 34.90 -0.29
C PHE A 15 -52.28 33.80 -0.93
N ILE A 16 -52.00 32.73 -0.18
CA ILE A 16 -51.23 31.56 -0.66
C ILE A 16 -51.93 30.90 -1.85
N GLY A 17 -53.27 30.88 -1.86
CA GLY A 17 -54.06 30.33 -2.97
C GLY A 17 -53.93 31.06 -4.31
N TYR A 18 -53.46 32.32 -4.32
CA TYR A 18 -53.25 33.10 -5.55
C TYR A 18 -51.86 32.89 -6.17
N LEU A 19 -50.97 32.14 -5.52
CA LEU A 19 -49.64 31.89 -6.05
C LEU A 19 -49.72 31.02 -7.31
N PRO A 20 -49.19 31.50 -8.46
CA PRO A 20 -49.17 30.70 -9.68
C PRO A 20 -48.38 29.41 -9.50
N ILE A 21 -48.83 28.33 -10.12
CA ILE A 21 -48.14 27.02 -10.12
C ILE A 21 -46.64 27.15 -10.46
N PRO A 22 -46.21 27.97 -11.44
CA PRO A 22 -44.77 28.15 -11.73
C PRO A 22 -43.93 28.63 -10.54
N VAL A 23 -44.49 29.48 -9.67
CA VAL A 23 -43.79 30.00 -8.48
C VAL A 23 -43.58 28.88 -7.45
N LEU A 24 -44.61 28.06 -7.21
CA LEU A 24 -44.53 26.90 -6.32
C LEU A 24 -43.52 25.87 -6.85
N THR A 25 -43.55 25.58 -8.15
CA THR A 25 -42.59 24.68 -8.80
C THR A 25 -41.15 25.18 -8.65
N ALA A 26 -40.92 26.49 -8.83
CA ALA A 26 -39.59 27.08 -8.65
C ALA A 26 -39.07 26.95 -7.21
N ILE A 27 -39.94 27.14 -6.20
CA ILE A 27 -39.59 26.96 -4.79
C ILE A 27 -39.20 25.50 -4.52
N VAL A 28 -39.99 24.53 -5.01
CA VAL A 28 -39.71 23.10 -4.83
C VAL A 28 -38.40 22.70 -5.52
N ILE A 29 -38.20 23.10 -6.77
CA ILE A 29 -36.95 22.82 -7.50
C ILE A 29 -35.75 23.45 -6.79
N SER A 30 -35.87 24.71 -6.35
CA SER A 30 -34.80 25.40 -5.62
C SER A 30 -34.46 24.71 -4.30
N ALA A 31 -35.46 24.21 -3.57
CA ALA A 31 -35.24 23.46 -2.34
C ALA A 31 -34.58 22.10 -2.60
N LEU A 32 -34.91 21.43 -3.71
CA LEU A 32 -34.36 20.11 -4.06
C LEU A 32 -32.96 20.17 -4.68
N LEU A 33 -32.62 21.25 -5.41
CA LEU A 33 -31.29 21.44 -6.02
C LEU A 33 -30.16 21.36 -5.00
N GLY A 34 -30.37 21.86 -3.77
CA GLY A 34 -29.38 21.77 -2.70
C GLY A 34 -29.25 20.39 -2.05
N ALA A 35 -30.23 19.50 -2.26
CA ALA A 35 -30.25 18.14 -1.71
C ALA A 35 -29.67 17.10 -2.68
N THR A 36 -29.48 17.44 -3.95
CA THR A 36 -28.93 16.53 -4.96
C THR A 36 -27.41 16.56 -4.98
N GLU A 37 -26.77 15.43 -4.67
CA GLU A 37 -25.31 15.27 -4.67
C GLU A 37 -24.79 14.71 -5.99
N PHE A 38 -24.85 15.49 -7.08
CA PHE A 38 -24.40 15.03 -8.40
C PHE A 38 -22.89 14.72 -8.46
N GLU A 39 -22.09 15.30 -7.57
CA GLU A 39 -20.64 15.05 -7.46
C GLU A 39 -20.29 13.67 -6.89
N LEU A 40 -21.26 12.95 -6.31
CA LEU A 40 -21.03 11.65 -5.69
C LEU A 40 -20.71 10.56 -6.74
N ILE A 41 -21.37 10.58 -7.89
CA ILE A 41 -21.19 9.58 -8.96
C ILE A 41 -19.74 9.50 -9.46
N PRO A 42 -19.08 10.61 -9.88
CA PRO A 42 -17.69 10.54 -10.34
C PRO A 42 -16.72 10.14 -9.22
N ARG A 43 -17.01 10.50 -7.97
CA ARG A 43 -16.21 10.07 -6.81
C ARG A 43 -16.33 8.56 -6.58
N LEU A 44 -17.55 8.01 -6.60
CA LEU A 44 -17.78 6.58 -6.48
C LEU A 44 -17.13 5.81 -7.64
N TRP A 45 -17.21 6.32 -8.87
CA TRP A 45 -16.59 5.66 -10.02
C TRP A 45 -15.06 5.52 -9.87
N LYS A 46 -14.40 6.51 -9.26
CA LYS A 46 -12.96 6.47 -8.97
C LYS A 46 -12.61 5.52 -7.81
N VAL A 47 -13.45 5.47 -6.77
CA VAL A 47 -13.16 4.72 -5.54
C VAL A 47 -13.62 3.26 -5.64
N SER A 48 -14.87 3.02 -6.03
CA SER A 48 -15.48 1.69 -6.11
C SER A 48 -16.56 1.64 -7.19
N ARG A 49 -16.24 0.98 -8.30
CA ARG A 49 -17.22 0.74 -9.39
C ARG A 49 -18.44 -0.02 -8.89
N THR A 50 -18.25 -0.95 -7.97
CA THR A 50 -19.34 -1.74 -7.38
C THR A 50 -20.32 -0.84 -6.60
N GLU A 51 -19.82 0.05 -5.75
CA GLU A 51 -20.65 1.01 -5.01
C GLU A 51 -21.37 1.98 -5.96
N CYS A 52 -20.71 2.38 -7.05
CA CYS A 52 -21.36 3.19 -8.10
C CYS A 52 -22.54 2.44 -8.75
N PHE A 53 -22.39 1.15 -9.07
CA PHE A 53 -23.49 0.35 -9.63
C PHE A 53 -24.63 0.14 -8.64
N ILE A 54 -24.33 -0.01 -7.35
CA ILE A 54 -25.37 -0.07 -6.29
C ILE A 54 -26.14 1.25 -6.24
N PHE A 55 -25.44 2.37 -6.26
CA PHE A 55 -26.04 3.71 -6.29
C PHE A 55 -26.94 3.90 -7.52
N LEU A 56 -26.43 3.57 -8.71
CA LEU A 56 -27.21 3.66 -9.96
C LEU A 56 -28.42 2.72 -9.93
N GLY A 57 -28.25 1.49 -9.43
CA GLY A 57 -29.33 0.52 -9.28
C GLY A 57 -30.45 1.03 -8.36
N ALA A 58 -30.09 1.61 -7.21
CA ALA A 58 -31.06 2.23 -6.30
C ALA A 58 -31.73 3.46 -6.93
N PHE A 59 -30.96 4.32 -7.59
CA PHE A 59 -31.47 5.53 -8.28
C PHE A 59 -32.50 5.17 -9.35
N PHE A 60 -32.16 4.27 -10.28
CA PHE A 60 -33.10 3.81 -11.30
C PHE A 60 -34.26 3.01 -10.70
N GLY A 61 -34.00 2.27 -9.61
CA GLY A 61 -35.06 1.60 -8.85
C GLY A 61 -36.11 2.58 -8.33
N VAL A 62 -35.70 3.72 -7.76
CA VAL A 62 -36.63 4.76 -7.29
C VAL A 62 -37.37 5.40 -8.48
N LEU A 63 -36.65 5.69 -9.56
CA LEU A 63 -37.19 6.36 -10.74
C LEU A 63 -38.28 5.54 -11.45
N PHE A 64 -38.06 4.23 -11.62
CA PHE A 64 -38.96 3.37 -12.41
C PHE A 64 -39.95 2.57 -11.57
N LEU A 65 -39.58 2.17 -10.34
CA LEU A 65 -40.39 1.27 -9.51
C LEU A 65 -40.97 1.98 -8.27
N GLY A 66 -40.66 3.26 -8.09
CA GLY A 66 -41.08 4.07 -6.95
C GLY A 66 -40.15 3.96 -5.74
N THR A 67 -40.30 4.90 -4.80
CA THR A 67 -39.37 5.09 -3.67
C THR A 67 -39.20 3.85 -2.82
N ILE A 68 -40.28 3.15 -2.46
CA ILE A 68 -40.23 1.97 -1.59
C ILE A 68 -39.40 0.85 -2.23
N ASN A 69 -39.70 0.53 -3.50
CA ASN A 69 -39.02 -0.54 -4.23
C ASN A 69 -37.56 -0.18 -4.52
N GLY A 70 -37.29 1.07 -4.91
CA GLY A 70 -35.93 1.53 -5.17
C GLY A 70 -35.03 1.47 -3.94
N VAL A 71 -35.54 1.88 -2.77
CA VAL A 71 -34.80 1.76 -1.51
C VAL A 71 -34.54 0.29 -1.17
N LEU A 72 -35.52 -0.60 -1.35
CA LEU A 72 -35.35 -2.03 -1.08
C LEU A 72 -34.25 -2.66 -1.96
N ILE A 73 -34.22 -2.30 -3.26
CA ILE A 73 -33.17 -2.74 -4.19
C ILE A 73 -31.79 -2.29 -3.70
N GLY A 74 -31.65 -1.01 -3.33
CA GLY A 74 -30.40 -0.47 -2.79
C GLY A 74 -29.94 -1.23 -1.56
N ILE A 75 -30.84 -1.51 -0.61
CA ILE A 75 -30.55 -2.28 0.60
C ILE A 75 -30.02 -3.68 0.24
N ILE A 76 -30.74 -4.43 -0.62
CA ILE A 76 -30.35 -5.80 -0.99
C ILE A 76 -28.99 -5.83 -1.68
N LEU A 77 -28.74 -4.90 -2.61
CA LEU A 77 -27.47 -4.82 -3.33
C LEU A 77 -26.31 -4.46 -2.39
N SER A 78 -26.49 -3.49 -1.49
CA SER A 78 -25.50 -3.14 -0.47
C SER A 78 -25.18 -4.30 0.47
N PHE A 79 -26.22 -5.01 0.96
CA PHE A 79 -26.01 -6.18 1.80
C PHE A 79 -25.26 -7.30 1.07
N THR A 80 -25.59 -7.52 -0.20
CA THR A 80 -24.92 -8.53 -1.04
C THR A 80 -23.45 -8.19 -1.25
N GLU A 81 -23.13 -6.94 -1.59
CA GLU A 81 -21.76 -6.47 -1.73
C GLU A 81 -20.98 -6.62 -0.42
N MET A 82 -21.57 -6.21 0.70
CA MET A 82 -20.95 -6.34 2.02
C MET A 82 -20.59 -7.80 2.34
N ILE A 83 -21.47 -8.76 2.04
CA ILE A 83 -21.21 -10.19 2.22
C ILE A 83 -20.05 -10.65 1.33
N ILE A 84 -20.04 -10.28 0.04
CA ILE A 84 -18.98 -10.66 -0.90
C ILE A 84 -17.63 -10.08 -0.46
N ARG A 85 -17.61 -8.81 -0.05
CA ARG A 85 -16.41 -8.11 0.41
C ARG A 85 -15.86 -8.74 1.69
N THR A 86 -16.72 -9.10 2.64
CA THR A 86 -16.32 -9.76 3.88
C THR A 86 -15.80 -11.19 3.62
N ALA A 87 -16.34 -11.87 2.60
CA ALA A 87 -15.90 -13.20 2.19
C ALA A 87 -14.55 -13.21 1.42
N LYS A 88 -14.07 -12.06 0.95
CA LYS A 88 -12.77 -11.90 0.27
C LYS A 88 -11.84 -10.99 1.08
N PRO A 89 -11.26 -11.51 2.17
CA PRO A 89 -10.41 -10.70 3.02
C PRO A 89 -9.09 -10.35 2.35
N ALA A 90 -8.41 -9.34 2.88
CA ALA A 90 -7.04 -9.06 2.48
C ALA A 90 -6.12 -10.19 2.97
N THR A 91 -5.35 -10.75 2.06
CA THR A 91 -4.40 -11.84 2.31
C THR A 91 -3.07 -11.51 1.68
N CYS A 92 -1.98 -11.95 2.31
CA CYS A 92 -0.65 -11.79 1.74
C CYS A 92 0.32 -12.87 2.20
N PHE A 93 1.35 -13.09 1.39
CA PHE A 93 2.48 -13.92 1.75
C PHE A 93 3.58 -13.02 2.32
N LEU A 94 4.18 -13.44 3.41
CA LEU A 94 5.19 -12.66 4.11
C LEU A 94 6.59 -13.15 3.79
N GLY A 95 7.51 -12.20 3.73
CA GLY A 95 8.95 -12.42 3.64
C GLY A 95 9.71 -11.52 4.60
N ILE A 96 11.02 -11.50 4.43
CA ILE A 96 11.94 -10.67 5.20
C ILE A 96 12.86 -9.94 4.26
N GLN A 97 13.12 -8.67 4.55
CA GLN A 97 14.21 -7.94 3.95
C GLN A 97 15.54 -8.37 4.60
N PRO A 98 16.60 -8.66 3.83
CA PRO A 98 17.88 -9.09 4.37
C PRO A 98 18.43 -8.10 5.39
N GLY A 99 18.92 -8.60 6.53
CA GLY A 99 19.40 -7.80 7.66
C GLY A 99 18.32 -7.29 8.60
N HIS A 100 17.03 -7.40 8.25
CA HIS A 100 15.91 -6.99 9.08
C HIS A 100 15.27 -8.17 9.81
N LYS A 101 14.52 -7.85 10.88
CA LYS A 101 13.90 -8.85 11.78
C LYS A 101 12.39 -8.99 11.57
N HIS A 102 11.77 -8.03 10.88
CA HIS A 102 10.32 -7.92 10.70
C HIS A 102 9.85 -8.66 9.46
N PHE A 103 8.65 -9.22 9.55
CA PHE A 103 7.97 -9.87 8.42
C PHE A 103 7.11 -8.83 7.70
N ARG A 104 7.26 -8.74 6.38
CA ARG A 104 6.55 -7.78 5.52
C ARG A 104 5.90 -8.51 4.34
N ASP A 105 4.88 -7.90 3.74
CA ASP A 105 4.26 -8.46 2.53
C ASP A 105 5.30 -8.54 1.42
N LEU A 106 5.38 -9.68 0.73
CA LEU A 106 6.25 -9.83 -0.45
C LEU A 106 5.90 -8.83 -1.57
N LYS A 107 4.68 -8.28 -1.58
CA LYS A 107 4.25 -7.26 -2.53
C LYS A 107 4.67 -5.84 -2.15
N GLU A 108 5.15 -5.59 -0.94
CA GLU A 108 5.61 -4.25 -0.48
C GLU A 108 6.90 -3.80 -1.19
N GLY A 109 7.72 -4.72 -1.71
CA GLY A 109 8.96 -4.36 -2.37
C GLY A 109 9.80 -5.53 -2.85
N GLN A 110 10.60 -5.31 -3.89
CA GLN A 110 11.45 -6.34 -4.53
C GLN A 110 12.57 -6.86 -3.61
N GLN A 111 12.92 -6.09 -2.57
CA GLN A 111 13.94 -6.41 -1.57
C GLN A 111 13.43 -7.33 -0.45
N ILE A 112 12.17 -7.77 -0.50
CA ILE A 112 11.55 -8.64 0.51
C ILE A 112 11.53 -10.06 -0.06
N HIS A 113 12.20 -10.99 0.63
CA HIS A 113 12.37 -12.36 0.14
C HIS A 113 11.64 -13.38 1.02
N PRO A 114 11.07 -14.44 0.44
CA PRO A 114 10.53 -15.56 1.21
C PRO A 114 11.62 -16.26 2.02
N ILE A 115 11.23 -16.89 3.12
CA ILE A 115 12.13 -17.75 3.89
C ILE A 115 12.19 -19.13 3.21
N SER A 116 13.41 -19.64 2.99
CA SER A 116 13.62 -20.88 2.24
C SER A 116 12.89 -22.08 2.87
N GLY A 117 12.00 -22.72 2.10
CA GLY A 117 11.20 -23.87 2.54
C GLY A 117 10.12 -23.53 3.57
N VAL A 118 9.78 -22.26 3.76
CA VAL A 118 8.72 -21.84 4.70
C VAL A 118 7.76 -20.88 4.02
N ILE A 119 6.48 -21.22 4.05
CA ILE A 119 5.41 -20.33 3.60
C ILE A 119 4.86 -19.63 4.83
N ILE A 120 4.87 -18.30 4.82
CA ILE A 120 4.22 -17.49 5.85
C ILE A 120 3.05 -16.77 5.19
N TYR A 121 1.84 -17.07 5.64
CA TYR A 121 0.61 -16.57 5.04
C TYR A 121 -0.19 -15.79 6.08
N ARG A 122 -0.46 -14.51 5.81
CA ARG A 122 -1.27 -13.65 6.67
C ARG A 122 -2.70 -13.58 6.17
N PHE A 123 -3.63 -13.83 7.09
CA PHE A 123 -5.06 -13.73 6.83
C PHE A 123 -5.68 -12.63 7.70
N SER A 124 -6.12 -11.55 7.07
CA SER A 124 -6.51 -10.31 7.77
C SER A 124 -8.02 -10.19 8.01
N SER A 125 -8.68 -11.26 8.45
CA SER A 125 -10.12 -11.26 8.78
C SER A 125 -10.51 -12.43 9.69
N ASN A 126 -11.70 -12.36 10.30
CA ASN A 126 -12.32 -13.51 10.95
C ASN A 126 -12.45 -14.67 9.97
N LEU A 127 -12.33 -15.90 10.47
CA LEU A 127 -12.38 -17.10 9.66
C LEU A 127 -13.76 -17.75 9.78
N PHE A 128 -14.48 -17.87 8.67
CA PHE A 128 -15.84 -18.40 8.67
C PHE A 128 -16.13 -19.15 7.37
N PHE A 129 -17.29 -19.81 7.29
CA PHE A 129 -17.68 -20.67 6.18
C PHE A 129 -17.42 -20.07 4.79
N ALA A 130 -17.68 -18.77 4.59
CA ALA A 130 -17.61 -18.16 3.27
C ALA A 130 -16.17 -17.88 2.78
N ASN A 131 -15.18 -17.79 3.68
CA ASN A 131 -13.83 -17.37 3.33
C ASN A 131 -12.73 -18.40 3.61
N ILE A 132 -13.00 -19.47 4.37
CA ILE A 132 -12.00 -20.51 4.67
C ILE A 132 -11.45 -21.19 3.41
N SER A 133 -12.27 -21.31 2.36
CA SER A 133 -11.84 -21.87 1.07
C SER A 133 -10.79 -21.01 0.36
N VAL A 134 -10.77 -19.69 0.61
CA VAL A 134 -9.73 -18.78 0.10
C VAL A 134 -8.39 -19.12 0.75
N LEU A 135 -8.36 -19.23 2.08
CA LEU A 135 -7.16 -19.59 2.83
C LEU A 135 -6.61 -20.95 2.38
N GLN A 136 -7.47 -21.96 2.29
CA GLN A 136 -7.05 -23.31 1.87
C GLN A 136 -6.45 -23.29 0.46
N ARG A 137 -7.17 -22.70 -0.51
CA ARG A 137 -6.74 -22.65 -1.91
C ARG A 137 -5.43 -21.87 -2.09
N GLU A 138 -5.27 -20.75 -1.41
CA GLU A 138 -4.06 -19.92 -1.53
C GLU A 138 -2.84 -20.61 -0.90
N ILE A 139 -2.99 -21.25 0.27
CA ILE A 139 -1.91 -22.03 0.87
C ILE A 139 -1.54 -23.22 -0.02
N GLU A 140 -2.53 -23.99 -0.48
CA GLU A 140 -2.30 -25.16 -1.34
C GLU A 140 -1.62 -24.77 -2.67
N ALA A 141 -2.02 -23.66 -3.29
CA ALA A 141 -1.41 -23.15 -4.51
C ALA A 141 0.03 -22.65 -4.33
N ALA A 142 0.39 -22.24 -3.10
CA ALA A 142 1.75 -21.78 -2.79
C ALA A 142 2.70 -22.91 -2.39
N LEU A 143 2.21 -24.14 -2.16
CA LEU A 143 3.05 -25.28 -1.79
C LEU A 143 4.05 -25.62 -2.90
N LYS A 144 5.31 -25.75 -2.49
CA LYS A 144 6.44 -26.26 -3.31
C LYS A 144 6.92 -27.62 -2.80
N GLU A 145 7.64 -28.37 -3.61
CA GLU A 145 8.19 -29.68 -3.24
C GLU A 145 9.14 -29.63 -2.03
N ASP A 146 9.87 -28.52 -1.86
CA ASP A 146 10.81 -28.28 -0.76
C ASP A 146 10.19 -27.60 0.47
N THR A 147 8.85 -27.46 0.50
CA THR A 147 8.14 -26.83 1.62
C THR A 147 8.26 -27.69 2.87
N LYS A 148 8.84 -27.11 3.93
CA LYS A 148 9.01 -27.76 5.24
C LYS A 148 7.93 -27.33 6.23
N ALA A 149 7.48 -26.08 6.13
CA ALA A 149 6.49 -25.53 7.04
C ALA A 149 5.58 -24.49 6.38
N VAL A 150 4.34 -24.44 6.88
CA VAL A 150 3.36 -23.40 6.61
C VAL A 150 3.03 -22.73 7.93
N ILE A 151 3.18 -21.41 8.00
CA ILE A 151 2.87 -20.58 9.15
C ILE A 151 1.72 -19.66 8.77
N LEU A 152 0.57 -19.86 9.41
CA LEU A 152 -0.55 -18.94 9.37
C LEU A 152 -0.31 -17.80 10.38
N ASP A 153 -0.08 -16.59 9.87
CA ASP A 153 -0.17 -15.35 10.63
C ASP A 153 -1.66 -15.02 10.78
N ALA A 154 -2.18 -15.32 11.97
CA ALA A 154 -3.56 -15.17 12.38
C ALA A 154 -3.80 -13.88 13.19
N SER A 155 -2.92 -12.88 13.05
CA SER A 155 -3.08 -11.57 13.70
C SER A 155 -4.41 -10.88 13.38
N GLY A 156 -4.95 -11.09 12.17
CA GLY A 156 -6.27 -10.57 11.76
C GLY A 156 -7.46 -11.48 12.07
N ILE A 157 -7.22 -12.70 12.59
CA ILE A 157 -8.29 -13.64 12.94
C ILE A 157 -8.76 -13.38 14.37
N GLY A 158 -9.81 -12.56 14.51
CA GLY A 158 -10.42 -12.29 15.82
C GLY A 158 -11.33 -13.42 16.32
N SER A 159 -11.95 -14.16 15.40
CA SER A 159 -12.87 -15.26 15.71
C SER A 159 -12.95 -16.28 14.58
N MET A 160 -13.46 -17.46 14.92
CA MET A 160 -13.63 -18.59 14.01
C MET A 160 -14.99 -19.27 14.22
N ASP A 161 -15.65 -19.67 13.13
CA ASP A 161 -16.84 -20.54 13.20
C ASP A 161 -16.48 -22.04 13.13
N ILE A 162 -17.45 -22.92 13.40
CA ILE A 162 -17.22 -24.36 13.42
C ILE A 162 -16.78 -24.91 12.05
N THR A 163 -17.32 -24.38 10.96
CA THR A 163 -16.98 -24.92 9.63
C THR A 163 -15.57 -24.52 9.22
N ALA A 164 -15.17 -23.29 9.55
CA ALA A 164 -13.81 -22.83 9.37
C ALA A 164 -12.82 -23.64 10.21
N ALA A 165 -13.17 -23.97 11.45
CA ALA A 165 -12.34 -24.81 12.32
C ALA A 165 -12.15 -26.22 11.76
N ASP A 166 -13.23 -26.88 11.33
CA ASP A 166 -13.17 -28.22 10.74
C ASP A 166 -12.30 -28.24 9.47
N ARG A 167 -12.46 -27.24 8.61
CA ARG A 167 -11.66 -27.11 7.37
C ARG A 167 -10.19 -26.80 7.65
N LEU A 168 -9.90 -25.97 8.66
CA LEU A 168 -8.54 -25.72 9.09
C LEU A 168 -7.89 -26.99 9.64
N ASN A 169 -8.66 -27.83 10.35
CA ASN A 169 -8.16 -29.12 10.84
C ASN A 169 -7.77 -30.03 9.66
N LEU A 170 -8.65 -30.18 8.68
CA LEU A 170 -8.40 -30.98 7.48
C LEU A 170 -7.17 -30.49 6.71
N LEU A 171 -6.99 -29.17 6.60
CA LEU A 171 -5.78 -28.60 6.01
C LEU A 171 -4.54 -28.98 6.82
N SER A 172 -4.58 -28.86 8.15
CA SER A 172 -3.46 -29.23 9.02
C SER A 172 -3.10 -30.72 8.90
N GLU A 173 -4.09 -31.61 8.82
CA GLU A 173 -3.90 -33.04 8.65
C GLU A 173 -3.29 -33.36 7.27
N SER A 174 -3.83 -32.76 6.20
CA SER A 174 -3.29 -32.89 4.83
C SER A 174 -1.84 -32.41 4.71
N LEU A 175 -1.50 -31.30 5.35
CA LEU A 175 -0.11 -30.83 5.40
C LEU A 175 0.79 -31.79 6.18
N LYS A 176 0.30 -32.33 7.31
CA LYS A 176 1.03 -33.31 8.12
C LYS A 176 1.30 -34.60 7.34
N GLU A 177 0.35 -35.09 6.56
CA GLU A 177 0.53 -36.26 5.67
C GLU A 177 1.63 -36.04 4.62
N LYS A 178 1.79 -34.80 4.16
CA LYS A 178 2.88 -34.39 3.25
C LYS A 178 4.21 -34.14 3.97
N GLY A 179 4.29 -34.35 5.28
CA GLY A 179 5.48 -34.05 6.09
C GLY A 179 5.71 -32.56 6.35
N ILE A 180 4.73 -31.70 6.04
CA ILE A 180 4.79 -30.25 6.19
C ILE A 180 4.26 -29.86 7.57
N ARG A 181 5.02 -29.09 8.33
CA ARG A 181 4.59 -28.60 9.65
C ARG A 181 3.68 -27.39 9.50
N PHE A 182 2.47 -27.47 10.05
CA PHE A 182 1.53 -26.36 10.07
C PHE A 182 1.57 -25.62 11.42
N TYR A 183 1.64 -24.29 11.40
CA TYR A 183 1.59 -23.45 12.60
C TYR A 183 0.55 -22.35 12.51
N VAL A 184 -0.05 -21.98 13.65
CA VAL A 184 -0.91 -20.80 13.82
C VAL A 184 -0.24 -19.83 14.78
N THR A 185 -0.09 -18.57 14.38
CA THR A 185 0.73 -17.56 15.08
C THR A 185 0.08 -16.18 15.14
N GLU A 186 0.60 -15.29 16.02
CA GLU A 186 0.23 -13.86 16.13
C GLU A 186 -1.24 -13.56 16.49
N HIS A 187 -2.09 -14.56 16.71
CA HIS A 187 -3.51 -14.37 17.08
C HIS A 187 -3.70 -13.92 18.52
N ILE A 188 -4.85 -13.30 18.75
CA ILE A 188 -5.30 -12.91 20.09
C ILE A 188 -5.62 -14.14 20.97
N SER A 189 -5.47 -13.99 22.29
CA SER A 189 -5.67 -15.09 23.24
C SER A 189 -7.09 -15.67 23.21
N GLY A 190 -8.10 -14.85 22.88
CA GLY A 190 -9.49 -15.28 22.75
C GLY A 190 -9.69 -16.39 21.71
N LEU A 191 -8.91 -16.37 20.63
CA LEU A 191 -8.99 -17.39 19.58
C LEU A 191 -8.56 -18.77 20.10
N ASN A 192 -7.58 -18.86 21.03
CA ASN A 192 -7.23 -20.14 21.67
C ASN A 192 -8.40 -20.78 22.41
N THR A 193 -9.23 -19.96 23.07
CA THR A 193 -10.43 -20.45 23.76
C THR A 193 -11.47 -20.97 22.77
N GLN A 194 -11.63 -20.29 21.62
CA GLN A 194 -12.49 -20.78 20.56
C GLN A 194 -11.96 -22.06 19.94
N MET A 195 -10.67 -22.13 19.59
CA MET A 195 -10.03 -23.33 19.03
C MET A 195 -10.27 -24.56 19.92
N ARG A 196 -10.11 -24.45 21.25
CA ARG A 196 -10.41 -25.57 22.17
C ARG A 196 -11.88 -25.99 22.14
N LYS A 197 -12.81 -25.03 22.06
CA LYS A 197 -14.26 -25.31 21.99
C LYS A 197 -14.68 -25.90 20.65
N LEU A 198 -13.97 -25.56 19.57
CA LEU A 198 -14.24 -25.98 18.20
C LEU A 198 -13.45 -27.24 17.79
N GLY A 199 -12.85 -27.98 18.72
CA GLY A 199 -12.15 -29.25 18.43
C GLY A 199 -10.68 -29.13 17.99
N LEU A 200 -10.16 -27.91 17.84
CA LEU A 200 -8.76 -27.63 17.48
C LEU A 200 -7.80 -27.59 18.67
N GLY A 201 -8.23 -28.06 19.86
CA GLY A 201 -7.40 -28.06 21.07
C GLY A 201 -6.10 -28.85 20.91
N HIS A 202 -6.14 -29.95 20.14
CA HIS A 202 -4.98 -30.79 19.87
C HIS A 202 -3.85 -30.03 19.12
N LEU A 203 -4.16 -29.01 18.30
CA LEU A 203 -3.13 -28.17 17.65
C LEU A 203 -2.33 -27.39 18.70
N ILE A 204 -2.97 -26.98 19.80
CA ILE A 204 -2.31 -26.28 20.90
C ILE A 204 -1.41 -27.27 21.65
N GLU A 205 -1.94 -28.44 21.98
CA GLU A 205 -1.24 -29.49 22.74
C GLU A 205 -0.02 -30.04 21.99
N ASN A 206 -0.14 -30.22 20.67
CA ASN A 206 0.94 -30.67 19.78
C ASN A 206 1.99 -29.58 19.50
N GLY A 207 1.75 -28.34 19.94
CA GLY A 207 2.65 -27.23 19.75
C GLY A 207 2.60 -26.56 18.37
N ASN A 208 1.57 -26.84 17.57
CA ASN A 208 1.32 -26.15 16.31
C ASN A 208 0.86 -24.70 16.52
N VAL A 209 0.36 -24.36 17.71
CA VAL A 209 -0.04 -22.99 18.05
C VAL A 209 1.10 -22.29 18.80
N ARG A 210 1.64 -21.22 18.20
CA ARG A 210 2.75 -20.42 18.77
C ARG A 210 2.37 -18.96 18.91
N ARG A 211 3.02 -18.28 19.85
CA ARG A 211 2.74 -16.85 20.08
C ARG A 211 3.22 -15.97 18.93
N THR A 212 4.38 -16.29 18.35
CA THR A 212 4.97 -15.49 17.27
C THR A 212 5.50 -16.37 16.14
N ILE A 213 5.62 -15.79 14.95
CA ILE A 213 6.24 -16.43 13.78
C ILE A 213 7.66 -16.88 14.09
N HIS A 214 8.43 -16.08 14.85
CA HIS A 214 9.79 -16.42 15.24
C HIS A 214 9.89 -17.73 16.04
N ILE A 215 8.94 -18.00 16.94
CA ILE A 215 8.95 -19.23 17.73
C ILE A 215 8.63 -20.45 16.83
N ALA A 216 7.68 -20.30 15.90
CA ALA A 216 7.38 -21.35 14.92
C ALA A 216 8.58 -21.67 14.01
N LEU A 217 9.34 -20.65 13.58
CA LEU A 217 10.58 -20.84 12.83
C LEU A 217 11.66 -21.54 13.67
N LYS A 218 11.76 -21.22 14.97
CA LYS A 218 12.71 -21.88 15.86
C LYS A 218 12.42 -23.38 16.03
N ASP A 219 11.14 -23.76 16.08
CA ASP A 219 10.73 -25.17 16.19
C ASP A 219 11.13 -26.03 14.99
N ILE A 220 11.34 -25.42 13.82
CA ILE A 220 11.84 -26.09 12.62
C ILE A 220 13.35 -25.91 12.42
N GLY A 221 14.06 -25.40 13.43
CA GLY A 221 15.51 -25.23 13.45
C GLY A 221 16.02 -23.95 12.80
N TYR A 222 15.14 -23.00 12.45
CA TYR A 222 15.53 -21.75 11.82
C TYR A 222 15.77 -20.68 12.87
N ASN A 223 17.00 -20.16 12.90
CA ASN A 223 17.40 -19.04 13.76
C ASN A 223 17.64 -17.78 12.92
N ARG A 224 17.70 -16.63 13.58
CA ARG A 224 18.07 -15.38 12.92
C ARG A 224 19.59 -15.33 12.71
N PRO A 225 20.07 -14.76 11.59
CA PRO A 225 19.29 -14.38 10.41
C PRO A 225 18.79 -15.60 9.62
N TYR A 226 17.57 -15.52 9.07
CA TYR A 226 16.92 -16.67 8.45
C TYR A 226 17.40 -16.91 7.01
N PRO A 227 17.45 -18.16 6.53
CA PRO A 227 17.77 -18.45 5.13
C PRO A 227 16.66 -17.93 4.22
N LEU A 228 17.03 -17.16 3.19
CA LEU A 228 16.10 -16.60 2.21
C LEU A 228 16.13 -17.40 0.91
N GLU A 229 15.02 -17.39 0.18
CA GLU A 229 14.97 -17.94 -1.18
C GLU A 229 15.80 -17.11 -2.16
N GLY A 230 16.20 -17.71 -3.29
CA GLY A 230 16.92 -17.01 -4.36
C GLY A 230 18.41 -16.80 -4.12
N GLY A 231 19.01 -17.50 -3.15
CA GLY A 231 20.44 -17.39 -2.85
C GLY A 231 20.85 -16.06 -2.22
N VAL A 232 19.87 -15.31 -1.69
CA VAL A 232 20.12 -13.99 -1.09
C VAL A 232 20.74 -14.15 0.30
N GLU A 233 21.91 -13.58 0.49
CA GLU A 233 22.58 -13.58 1.80
C GLU A 233 21.82 -12.69 2.79
N ASN A 234 21.38 -13.30 3.88
CA ASN A 234 20.73 -12.60 4.99
C ASN A 234 21.74 -12.41 6.13
N ILE A 235 22.54 -11.35 6.05
CA ILE A 235 23.55 -11.03 7.05
C ILE A 235 23.06 -9.85 7.90
N GLU A 236 23.45 -9.80 9.17
CA GLU A 236 23.08 -8.69 10.04
C GLU A 236 23.75 -7.39 9.55
N ARG A 237 22.92 -6.44 9.10
CA ARG A 237 23.38 -5.14 8.57
C ARG A 237 23.70 -4.14 9.70
N SER A 238 24.52 -3.13 9.40
CA SER A 238 24.80 -2.02 10.32
C SER A 238 23.52 -1.26 10.70
N ALA A 239 23.54 -0.58 11.86
CA ALA A 239 22.37 0.18 12.33
C ALA A 239 22.03 1.39 11.45
N SER A 240 23.02 1.98 10.76
CA SER A 240 22.79 3.03 9.76
C SER A 240 22.06 2.46 8.54
N ARG A 241 22.54 1.31 8.01
CA ARG A 241 21.94 0.64 6.86
C ARG A 241 20.48 0.24 7.10
N LYS A 242 20.17 -0.33 8.27
CA LYS A 242 18.76 -0.66 8.62
C LYS A 242 17.86 0.56 8.71
N ARG A 243 18.39 1.73 9.08
CA ARG A 243 17.61 2.98 9.17
C ARG A 243 17.28 3.53 7.79
N ALA A 244 18.25 3.53 6.89
CA ALA A 244 18.08 3.88 5.48
C ALA A 244 17.01 2.97 4.83
N ASP A 245 17.25 1.66 4.85
CA ASP A 245 16.35 0.64 4.29
C ASP A 245 14.89 0.75 4.82
N ASN A 246 14.71 1.08 6.12
CA ASN A 246 13.37 1.25 6.71
C ASN A 246 12.65 2.53 6.25
N ARG A 247 13.38 3.62 5.98
CA ARG A 247 12.78 4.91 5.57
C ARG A 247 12.20 4.83 4.17
N VAL A 248 12.96 4.26 3.23
CA VAL A 248 12.48 3.97 1.85
C VAL A 248 11.20 3.14 1.91
N GLN A 249 11.23 2.09 2.74
CA GLN A 249 10.06 1.22 2.90
C GLN A 249 8.87 1.91 3.54
N GLU A 250 9.08 2.86 4.45
CA GLU A 250 7.99 3.61 5.06
C GLU A 250 7.29 4.50 4.03
N PHE A 251 8.04 5.09 3.11
CA PHE A 251 7.48 5.87 1.99
C PHE A 251 6.71 4.97 1.02
N VAL A 252 7.32 3.89 0.54
CA VAL A 252 6.67 2.93 -0.37
C VAL A 252 5.44 2.30 0.30
N TRP A 253 5.50 2.00 1.60
CA TRP A 253 4.35 1.51 2.36
C TRP A 253 3.22 2.55 2.44
N ALA A 254 3.55 3.83 2.65
CA ALA A 254 2.56 4.89 2.79
C ALA A 254 1.85 5.24 1.48
N PHE A 255 2.58 5.26 0.36
CA PHE A 255 2.07 5.72 -0.94
C PHE A 255 1.82 4.60 -1.96
N GLY A 256 2.30 3.38 -1.70
CA GLY A 256 2.03 2.20 -2.53
C GLY A 256 2.40 2.42 -3.99
N ALA A 257 1.44 2.19 -4.90
CA ALA A 257 1.63 2.37 -6.34
C ALA A 257 1.81 3.84 -6.75
N ASP A 258 1.42 4.80 -5.90
CA ASP A 258 1.57 6.23 -6.17
C ASP A 258 2.90 6.80 -5.64
N ALA A 259 3.79 5.96 -5.08
CA ALA A 259 5.04 6.41 -4.47
C ALA A 259 5.91 7.20 -5.45
N GLU A 260 6.12 6.70 -6.67
CA GLU A 260 6.90 7.38 -7.72
C GLU A 260 6.29 8.75 -8.08
N ALA A 261 4.98 8.78 -8.33
CA ALA A 261 4.28 10.03 -8.67
C ALA A 261 4.27 11.03 -7.50
N GLU A 262 4.19 10.59 -6.24
CA GLU A 262 4.26 11.49 -5.09
C GLU A 262 5.69 11.99 -4.87
N MET A 263 6.72 11.19 -5.19
CA MET A 263 8.11 11.65 -5.20
C MET A 263 8.30 12.77 -6.22
N GLU A 264 7.81 12.60 -7.45
CA GLU A 264 7.83 13.62 -8.50
C GLU A 264 7.10 14.90 -8.07
N ARG A 265 5.90 14.78 -7.46
CA ARG A 265 5.17 15.96 -6.93
C ARG A 265 5.94 16.67 -5.83
N GLN A 266 6.66 15.94 -4.97
CA GLN A 266 7.48 16.56 -3.94
C GLN A 266 8.66 17.32 -4.53
N ILE A 267 9.29 16.78 -5.58
CA ILE A 267 10.34 17.46 -6.33
C ILE A 267 9.80 18.78 -6.91
N ILE A 268 8.65 18.73 -7.59
CA ILE A 268 8.01 19.94 -8.15
C ILE A 268 7.72 20.96 -7.05
N ARG A 269 7.19 20.53 -5.88
CA ARG A 269 6.94 21.44 -4.74
C ARG A 269 8.23 22.07 -4.20
N GLN A 270 9.33 21.32 -4.16
CA GLN A 270 10.62 21.87 -3.72
C GLN A 270 11.22 22.81 -4.77
N ILE A 271 11.05 22.53 -6.07
CA ILE A 271 11.40 23.47 -7.16
C ILE A 271 10.54 24.74 -7.07
N GLU A 272 9.26 24.64 -6.70
CA GLU A 272 8.42 25.82 -6.44
C GLU A 272 8.89 26.60 -5.22
N HIS A 273 9.28 25.92 -4.13
CA HIS A 273 9.86 26.58 -2.97
C HIS A 273 11.19 27.27 -3.30
N LEU A 274 11.99 26.69 -4.19
CA LEU A 274 13.19 27.30 -4.75
C LEU A 274 12.89 28.63 -5.48
N LYS A 275 11.71 28.78 -6.10
CA LYS A 275 11.29 30.06 -6.71
C LYS A 275 11.19 31.17 -5.66
N GLU A 276 10.86 30.84 -4.41
CA GLU A 276 10.70 31.78 -3.31
C GLU A 276 12.01 32.07 -2.57
N THR A 277 12.80 31.03 -2.25
CA THR A 277 14.02 31.15 -1.44
C THR A 277 15.28 31.42 -2.26
N LYS A 278 15.31 30.98 -3.54
CA LYS A 278 16.49 30.92 -4.42
C LYS A 278 17.68 30.13 -3.85
N ASP A 279 17.45 29.35 -2.80
CA ASP A 279 18.50 28.55 -2.17
C ASP A 279 18.61 27.17 -2.83
N VAL A 280 19.55 27.09 -3.77
CA VAL A 280 19.83 25.85 -4.51
C VAL A 280 20.53 24.81 -3.65
N GLU A 281 21.19 25.19 -2.55
CA GLU A 281 21.79 24.20 -1.66
C GLU A 281 20.70 23.42 -0.89
N GLU A 282 19.61 24.08 -0.51
CA GLU A 282 18.45 23.42 0.12
C GLU A 282 17.77 22.40 -0.81
N LEU A 283 17.79 22.65 -2.13
CA LEU A 283 17.23 21.74 -3.14
C LEU A 283 18.16 20.55 -3.46
N LEU A 284 19.48 20.76 -3.46
CA LEU A 284 20.46 19.69 -3.68
C LEU A 284 20.59 18.74 -2.49
N HIS A 285 20.37 19.25 -1.27
CA HIS A 285 20.37 18.45 -0.05
C HIS A 285 18.97 17.93 0.34
N GLY A 286 17.92 18.48 -0.29
CA GLY A 286 16.52 18.28 0.04
C GLY A 286 16.14 18.86 1.41
N SER A 287 14.89 19.28 1.58
CA SER A 287 14.30 19.60 2.91
C SER A 287 14.35 18.41 3.90
N TRP A 288 14.74 17.22 3.41
CA TRP A 288 14.97 16.02 4.19
C TRP A 288 16.47 15.76 4.30
N SER A 289 17.10 16.30 5.34
CA SER A 289 18.48 15.97 5.77
C SER A 289 18.71 14.47 6.11
N HIS A 290 17.81 13.58 5.70
CA HIS A 290 17.66 12.20 6.14
C HIS A 290 17.36 11.20 5.00
N MET A 291 17.45 11.60 3.72
CA MET A 291 17.41 10.68 2.57
C MET A 291 18.66 9.79 2.56
N ASP A 292 18.52 8.54 2.13
CA ASP A 292 19.66 7.64 2.01
C ASP A 292 20.37 7.78 0.65
N GLU A 293 21.51 7.13 0.48
CA GLU A 293 22.36 7.29 -0.70
C GLU A 293 21.67 6.87 -2.02
N TRP A 294 20.65 6.00 -1.97
CA TRP A 294 19.89 5.58 -3.15
C TRP A 294 18.78 6.57 -3.49
N ASP A 295 18.03 7.02 -2.48
CA ASP A 295 17.01 8.05 -2.67
C ASP A 295 17.65 9.37 -3.14
N MET A 296 18.86 9.67 -2.65
CA MET A 296 19.61 10.84 -3.12
C MET A 296 20.05 10.69 -4.58
N ASP A 297 20.47 9.51 -5.02
CA ASP A 297 20.87 9.30 -6.43
C ASP A 297 19.67 9.41 -7.39
N GLU A 298 18.50 8.89 -6.99
CA GLU A 298 17.23 9.02 -7.72
C GLU A 298 16.69 10.46 -7.68
N TRP A 299 16.86 11.16 -6.54
CA TRP A 299 16.59 12.59 -6.42
C TRP A 299 17.46 13.43 -7.36
N LEU A 300 18.77 13.16 -7.41
CA LEU A 300 19.70 13.85 -8.30
C LEU A 300 19.39 13.60 -9.78
N GLU A 301 18.96 12.38 -10.14
CA GLU A 301 18.48 12.07 -11.49
C GLU A 301 17.27 12.93 -11.89
N HIS A 302 16.24 13.00 -11.04
CA HIS A 302 15.09 13.85 -11.35
C HIS A 302 15.45 15.35 -11.36
N LEU A 303 16.41 15.80 -10.54
CA LEU A 303 16.93 17.17 -10.64
C LEU A 303 17.62 17.43 -12.00
N GLU A 304 18.30 16.43 -12.57
CA GLU A 304 18.89 16.53 -13.92
C GLU A 304 17.82 16.59 -15.01
N GLU A 305 16.74 15.80 -14.90
CA GLU A 305 15.60 15.87 -15.83
C GLU A 305 14.98 17.28 -15.85
N HIS A 306 14.96 17.95 -14.69
CA HIS A 306 14.45 19.31 -14.54
C HIS A 306 15.52 20.42 -14.62
N LEU A 307 16.76 20.11 -15.01
CA LEU A 307 17.91 21.03 -14.93
C LEU A 307 17.62 22.38 -15.60
N LYS A 308 17.07 22.37 -16.81
CA LYS A 308 16.75 23.59 -17.59
C LYS A 308 15.71 24.46 -16.91
N GLU A 309 14.72 23.83 -16.27
CA GLU A 309 13.69 24.55 -15.51
C GLU A 309 14.31 25.20 -14.27
N ILE A 310 15.17 24.47 -13.56
CA ILE A 310 15.90 24.98 -12.39
C ILE A 310 16.83 26.14 -12.77
N VAL A 311 17.52 26.08 -13.91
CA VAL A 311 18.37 27.16 -14.45
C VAL A 311 17.55 28.41 -14.75
N ASN A 312 16.43 28.25 -15.45
CA ASN A 312 15.53 29.36 -15.78
C ASN A 312 14.97 30.05 -14.52
N ILE A 313 14.72 29.31 -13.44
CA ILE A 313 14.18 29.81 -12.18
C ILE A 313 15.27 30.46 -11.31
N SER A 314 16.37 29.75 -11.09
CA SER A 314 17.43 30.17 -10.16
C SER A 314 18.32 31.27 -10.74
N GLY A 315 18.36 31.41 -12.07
CA GLY A 315 19.28 32.31 -12.77
C GLY A 315 20.75 31.90 -12.66
N LYS A 316 21.03 30.69 -12.16
CA LYS A 316 22.38 30.12 -12.12
C LYS A 316 22.75 29.55 -13.48
N ASP A 317 24.05 29.52 -13.76
CA ASP A 317 24.59 28.94 -14.99
C ASP A 317 24.33 27.43 -15.05
N GLU A 318 23.87 26.95 -16.21
CA GLU A 318 23.49 25.56 -16.47
C GLU A 318 24.66 24.59 -16.28
N GLN A 319 25.86 25.00 -16.71
CA GLN A 319 27.06 24.16 -16.56
C GLN A 319 27.47 24.05 -15.09
N THR A 320 27.39 25.15 -14.35
CA THR A 320 27.73 25.20 -12.93
C THR A 320 26.77 24.34 -12.09
N LEU A 321 25.48 24.34 -12.42
CA LEU A 321 24.47 23.55 -11.71
C LEU A 321 24.60 22.05 -12.02
N ALA A 322 24.77 21.69 -13.30
CA ALA A 322 25.02 20.31 -13.70
C ALA A 322 26.31 19.75 -13.05
N LEU A 323 27.37 20.56 -13.01
CA LEU A 323 28.63 20.18 -12.35
C LEU A 323 28.43 19.94 -10.85
N ARG A 324 27.65 20.79 -10.17
CA ARG A 324 27.33 20.65 -8.74
C ARG A 324 26.58 19.36 -8.45
N ILE A 325 25.63 18.98 -9.32
CA ILE A 325 24.86 17.73 -9.21
C ILE A 325 25.79 16.52 -9.37
N GLU A 326 26.64 16.48 -10.41
CA GLU A 326 27.57 15.37 -10.63
C GLU A 326 28.61 15.28 -9.50
N GLN A 327 29.12 16.41 -9.00
CA GLN A 327 30.03 16.42 -7.84
C GLN A 327 29.37 15.81 -6.60
N HIS A 328 28.12 16.16 -6.32
CA HIS A 328 27.41 15.57 -5.18
C HIS A 328 27.14 14.08 -5.38
N ARG A 329 26.83 13.66 -6.62
CA ARG A 329 26.70 12.24 -7.00
C ARG A 329 28.02 11.49 -6.78
N GLN A 330 29.14 12.12 -7.11
CA GLN A 330 30.47 11.54 -6.90
C GLN A 330 30.83 11.43 -5.41
N GLU A 331 30.51 12.44 -4.60
CA GLU A 331 30.66 12.36 -3.14
C GLU A 331 29.82 11.21 -2.53
N ILE A 332 28.60 11.00 -3.03
CA ILE A 332 27.74 9.88 -2.64
C ILE A 332 28.39 8.56 -3.05
N HIS A 333 28.84 8.43 -4.30
CA HIS A 333 29.54 7.23 -4.79
C HIS A 333 30.81 6.92 -4.01
N GLU A 334 31.63 7.91 -3.67
CA GLU A 334 32.84 7.73 -2.88
C GLU A 334 32.52 7.28 -1.45
N ARG A 335 31.46 7.81 -0.86
CA ARG A 335 30.95 7.38 0.46
C ARG A 335 30.46 5.94 0.41
N ILE A 336 29.68 5.58 -0.60
CA ILE A 336 29.23 4.20 -0.85
C ILE A 336 30.43 3.28 -1.04
N ALA A 337 31.42 3.65 -1.87
CA ALA A 337 32.58 2.81 -2.14
C ALA A 337 33.44 2.59 -0.89
N LYS A 338 33.49 3.57 0.01
CA LYS A 338 34.24 3.51 1.27
C LYS A 338 33.50 2.77 2.39
N GLU A 339 32.19 2.98 2.51
CA GLU A 339 31.38 2.39 3.57
C GLU A 339 30.81 1.01 3.18
N HIS A 340 30.59 0.78 1.89
CA HIS A 340 29.89 -0.37 1.30
C HIS A 340 30.49 -0.79 -0.07
N PRO A 341 31.74 -1.30 -0.12
CA PRO A 341 32.43 -1.62 -1.38
C PRO A 341 31.71 -2.68 -2.23
N GLU A 342 30.95 -3.59 -1.61
CA GLU A 342 30.09 -4.58 -2.28
C GLU A 342 28.92 -3.97 -3.09
N LEU A 343 28.52 -2.73 -2.81
CA LEU A 343 27.44 -2.03 -3.51
C LEU A 343 27.96 -1.13 -4.63
N ALA A 344 29.26 -0.85 -4.67
CA ALA A 344 29.87 0.02 -5.68
C ALA A 344 29.75 -0.55 -7.11
N GLU A 345 29.68 -1.88 -7.27
CA GLU A 345 29.39 -2.50 -8.58
C GLU A 345 27.92 -2.32 -8.97
N ARG A 346 26.96 -2.55 -8.07
CA ARG A 346 25.52 -2.36 -8.35
C ARG A 346 25.15 -0.91 -8.62
N PHE A 347 25.77 0.04 -7.93
CA PHE A 347 25.60 1.47 -8.22
C PHE A 347 26.13 1.83 -9.60
N ARG A 348 27.26 1.23 -10.04
CA ARG A 348 27.77 1.41 -11.41
C ARG A 348 26.84 0.81 -12.46
N GLU A 349 26.28 -0.37 -12.21
CA GLU A 349 25.29 -0.99 -13.09
C GLU A 349 24.00 -0.16 -13.18
N ARG A 350 23.50 0.36 -12.05
CA ARG A 350 22.31 1.22 -12.05
C ARG A 350 22.58 2.55 -12.75
N LYS A 351 23.74 3.18 -12.51
CA LYS A 351 24.16 4.41 -13.22
C LYS A 351 24.09 4.23 -14.74
N HIS A 352 24.49 3.08 -15.27
CA HIS A 352 24.35 2.79 -16.70
C HIS A 352 22.89 2.80 -17.18
N VAL A 353 21.96 2.30 -16.38
CA VAL A 353 20.52 2.32 -16.71
C VAL A 353 19.97 3.74 -16.67
N LEU A 354 20.35 4.51 -15.64
CA LEU A 354 19.91 5.91 -15.50
C LEU A 354 20.48 6.80 -16.62
N ASP A 355 21.76 6.61 -16.98
CA ASP A 355 22.40 7.31 -18.10
C ASP A 355 21.68 7.00 -19.43
N GLU A 356 21.27 5.75 -19.67
CA GLU A 356 20.48 5.39 -20.85
C GLU A 356 19.06 6.00 -20.82
N HIS A 357 18.38 6.03 -19.66
CA HIS A 357 17.09 6.71 -19.51
C HIS A 357 17.20 8.22 -19.77
N LEU A 358 18.22 8.88 -19.22
CA LEU A 358 18.47 10.31 -19.41
C LEU A 358 18.78 10.62 -20.88
N LYS A 359 19.54 9.75 -21.56
CA LYS A 359 19.84 9.85 -22.98
C LYS A 359 18.59 9.69 -23.86
N GLU A 360 17.66 8.81 -23.49
CA GLU A 360 16.40 8.63 -24.21
C GLU A 360 15.43 9.82 -24.01
N ARG A 361 15.28 10.31 -22.76
CA ARG A 361 14.30 11.34 -22.41
C ARG A 361 14.80 12.77 -22.61
N HIS A 362 16.06 13.03 -22.26
CA HIS A 362 16.67 14.36 -22.25
C HIS A 362 18.09 14.34 -22.87
N PRO A 363 18.22 14.05 -24.18
CA PRO A 363 19.53 13.86 -24.83
C PRO A 363 20.45 15.08 -24.74
N GLU A 364 19.90 16.29 -24.70
CA GLU A 364 20.69 17.52 -24.57
C GLU A 364 21.36 17.63 -23.19
N VAL A 365 20.66 17.26 -22.12
CA VAL A 365 21.20 17.23 -20.74
C VAL A 365 22.26 16.13 -20.62
N PHE A 366 21.99 14.95 -21.18
CA PHE A 366 22.96 13.86 -21.22
C PHE A 366 24.29 14.28 -21.88
N THR A 367 24.23 14.92 -23.05
CA THR A 367 25.45 15.39 -23.74
C THR A 367 26.21 16.48 -22.99
N LEU A 368 25.52 17.28 -22.16
CA LEU A 368 26.15 18.27 -21.30
C LEU A 368 26.92 17.58 -20.17
N ILE A 369 26.31 16.61 -19.52
CA ILE A 369 26.91 15.84 -18.42
C ILE A 369 28.10 15.01 -18.92
N GLU A 370 28.01 14.33 -20.07
CA GLU A 370 29.15 13.61 -20.65
C GLU A 370 30.36 14.53 -20.89
N LYS A 371 30.13 15.72 -21.46
CA LYS A 371 31.20 16.71 -21.68
C LYS A 371 31.81 17.24 -20.39
N LEU A 372 31.06 17.28 -19.30
CA LEU A 372 31.57 17.67 -17.98
C LEU A 372 32.42 16.53 -17.39
N ARG A 373 31.97 15.27 -17.52
CA ARG A 373 32.73 14.08 -17.10
C ARG A 373 34.06 13.92 -17.84
N GLU A 374 34.10 14.21 -19.14
CA GLU A 374 35.33 14.20 -19.95
C GLU A 374 36.35 15.29 -19.56
N ARG A 375 35.92 16.34 -18.85
CA ARG A 375 36.79 17.46 -18.43
C ARG A 375 37.40 17.27 -17.03
N GLU A 376 36.85 16.37 -16.22
CA GLU A 376 37.34 16.07 -14.85
C GLU A 376 38.21 14.79 -14.76
N GLN A 377 38.29 13.99 -15.84
CA GLN A 377 39.31 12.94 -16.02
C GLN A 377 40.62 13.51 -16.54
#